data_AF-A0A7W3XXF5-F1
#
_entry.id   AF-A0A7W3XXF5-F1
#
_cell.length_a   1.000
_cell.length_b   1.000
_cell.length_c   1.000
_cell.angle_alpha   90.00
_cell.angle_beta   90.00
_cell.angle_gamma   90.00
#
_symmetry.space_group_name_H-M   'P 1'
#
loop_
_entity.id
_entity.type
_entity.pdbx_description
1 polymer ?
#
loop_
_entity_poly.entity_id
_entity_poly.type
_entity_poly.pdbx_seq_one_letter_code
_entity_poly.pdbx_strand_id
1 'polypeptide(L)'
;MSDNDLKVPYEMLEEFGEELESVRTRMNATGRTVENYEDDIGDSSVRKALEDFVSNWRDGRQRIDDQLTALKEIADMVVEEFSALDREYEASLEGNAEGPPAPGGEQTPI
;
A
#
# COMPACT_ATOMS: atom_id res chain seq x y z
N MET A 1 -2.99 19.13 -24.87
CA MET A 1 -2.53 17.73 -24.76
C MET A 1 -1.22 17.84 -24.02
N SER A 2 -1.08 17.48 -22.74
CA SER A 2 -1.65 16.34 -22.03
C SER A 2 -1.76 16.71 -20.55
N ASP A 3 -2.93 16.55 -19.95
CA ASP A 3 -3.20 16.84 -18.53
C ASP A 3 -3.84 15.63 -17.84
N ASN A 4 -3.45 14.44 -18.30
CA ASN A 4 -3.73 13.17 -17.65
C ASN A 4 -2.39 12.48 -17.43
N ASP A 5 -1.48 13.19 -16.78
CA ASP A 5 -0.42 12.53 -16.05
C ASP A 5 -1.13 11.82 -14.90
N LEU A 6 -1.48 10.56 -15.13
CA LEU A 6 -2.12 9.69 -14.17
C LEU A 6 -1.06 9.32 -13.14
N LYS A 7 -0.58 10.33 -12.41
CA LYS A 7 0.27 10.17 -11.25
C LYS A 7 -0.57 9.43 -10.23
N VAL A 8 -0.48 8.11 -10.25
CA VAL A 8 -0.77 7.32 -9.07
C VAL A 8 -0.04 8.02 -7.94
N PRO A 9 -0.73 8.55 -6.94
CA PRO A 9 -0.09 9.32 -5.89
C PRO A 9 0.61 8.33 -4.96
N TYR A 10 1.73 7.81 -5.44
CA TYR A 10 2.58 6.86 -4.73
C TYR A 10 3.00 7.44 -3.38
N GLU A 11 3.31 8.74 -3.35
CA GLU A 11 3.59 9.50 -2.12
C GLU A 11 2.41 9.47 -1.13
N MET A 12 1.16 9.57 -1.59
CA MET A 12 0.00 9.47 -0.70
C MET A 12 -0.25 8.04 -0.22
N LEU A 13 0.03 7.03 -1.05
CA LEU A 13 -0.06 5.63 -0.65
C LEU A 13 1.02 5.27 0.38
N GLU A 14 2.22 5.81 0.23
CA GLU A 14 3.33 5.66 1.17
C GLU A 14 3.02 6.36 2.50
N GLU A 15 2.60 7.63 2.46
CA GLU A 15 2.20 8.40 3.65
C GLU A 15 1.05 7.72 4.40
N PHE A 16 0.05 7.23 3.66
CA PHE A 16 -1.05 6.48 4.27
C PHE A 16 -0.56 5.17 4.91
N GLY A 17 0.39 4.47 4.30
CA GLY A 17 1.03 3.29 4.89
C GLY A 17 1.71 3.60 6.24
N GLU A 18 2.44 4.72 6.33
CA GLU A 18 3.08 5.17 7.58
C GLU A 18 2.03 5.53 8.66
N GLU A 19 0.93 6.19 8.28
CA GLU A 19 -0.16 6.49 9.20
C GLU A 19 -0.79 5.21 9.77
N LEU A 20 -0.99 4.19 8.94
CA LEU A 20 -1.51 2.89 9.36
C LEU A 20 -0.56 2.19 10.34
N GLU A 21 0.75 2.24 10.10
CA GLU A 21 1.75 1.70 11.03
C GLU A 21 1.77 2.45 12.37
N SER A 22 1.59 3.77 12.34
CA SER A 22 1.46 4.60 13.54
C SER A 22 0.23 4.22 14.38
N VAL A 23 -0.91 4.01 13.71
CA VAL A 23 -2.15 3.53 14.36
C VAL A 23 -1.91 2.16 15.00
N ARG A 24 -1.34 1.22 14.25
CA ARG A 24 -0.98 -0.12 14.75
C ARG A 24 -0.09 -0.06 16.00
N THR A 25 0.92 0.81 15.98
CA THR A 25 1.85 0.99 17.10
C THR A 25 1.14 1.50 18.36
N ARG A 26 0.28 2.52 18.23
CA ARG A 26 -0.50 3.06 19.36
C ARG A 26 -1.48 2.03 19.92
N MET A 27 -2.09 1.23 19.06
CA MET A 27 -3.01 0.18 19.49
C MET A 27 -2.29 -0.92 20.29
N ASN A 28 -1.08 -1.30 19.88
CA ASN A 28 -0.26 -2.27 20.60
C ASN A 28 0.20 -1.73 21.96
N ALA A 29 0.57 -0.45 22.03
CA ALA A 29 0.95 0.19 23.30
C ALA A 29 -0.21 0.16 24.31
N THR A 30 -1.43 0.45 23.86
CA THR A 30 -2.63 0.45 24.72
C THR A 30 -2.89 -0.91 25.34
N GLY A 31 -2.81 -2.00 24.56
CA GLY A 31 -3.02 -3.35 25.07
C GLY A 31 -2.01 -3.73 26.16
N ARG A 32 -0.72 -3.46 25.92
CA ARG A 32 0.35 -3.71 26.90
C ARG A 32 0.18 -2.90 28.18
N THR A 33 -0.25 -1.64 28.07
CA THR A 33 -0.51 -0.82 29.25
C THR A 33 -1.57 -1.46 30.14
N VAL A 34 -2.65 -1.99 29.55
CA VAL A 34 -3.72 -2.61 30.32
C VAL A 34 -3.31 -3.95 30.92
N GLU A 35 -2.63 -4.81 30.16
CA GLU A 35 -2.06 -6.08 30.66
C GLU A 35 -1.15 -5.84 31.88
N ASN A 36 -0.30 -4.80 31.84
CA ASN A 36 0.60 -4.48 32.95
C ASN A 36 -0.13 -4.07 34.25
N TYR A 37 -1.38 -3.58 34.16
CA TYR A 37 -2.15 -3.18 35.34
C TYR A 37 -2.98 -4.31 35.94
N GLU A 38 -3.19 -5.42 35.23
CA GLU A 38 -4.01 -6.55 35.73
C GLU A 38 -3.43 -7.18 37.01
N ASP A 39 -2.11 -7.35 37.06
CA ASP A 39 -1.41 -7.99 38.18
C ASP A 39 -1.38 -7.11 39.44
N ASP A 40 -1.48 -5.79 39.28
CA ASP A 40 -1.45 -4.82 40.38
C ASP A 40 -2.84 -4.62 41.03
N ILE A 41 -3.90 -5.23 40.48
CA ILE A 41 -5.28 -5.02 40.92
C ILE A 41 -5.76 -6.19 41.80
N GLY A 42 -6.00 -5.86 43.08
CA GLY A 42 -6.48 -6.82 44.08
C GLY A 42 -7.98 -7.17 44.00
N ASP A 43 -8.78 -6.37 43.28
CA ASP A 43 -10.22 -6.62 43.13
C ASP A 43 -10.49 -7.58 41.95
N SER A 44 -11.14 -8.71 42.25
CA SER A 44 -11.38 -9.77 41.26
C SER A 44 -12.39 -9.38 40.17
N SER A 45 -13.29 -8.43 40.44
CA SER A 45 -14.24 -7.94 39.44
C SER A 45 -13.57 -6.98 38.46
N VAL A 46 -12.68 -6.13 38.96
CA VAL A 46 -11.89 -5.22 38.11
C VAL A 46 -10.90 -6.01 37.27
N ARG A 47 -10.20 -7.00 37.84
CA ARG A 47 -9.31 -7.88 37.08
C ARG A 47 -10.04 -8.56 35.93
N LYS A 48 -11.21 -9.15 36.19
CA LYS A 48 -12.00 -9.79 35.13
C LYS A 48 -12.44 -8.81 34.03
N ALA A 49 -12.82 -7.59 34.40
CA ALA A 49 -13.19 -6.57 33.43
C ALA A 49 -12.01 -6.15 32.55
N LEU A 50 -10.79 -6.13 33.10
CA LEU A 50 -9.56 -5.89 32.35
C LEU A 50 -9.20 -7.08 31.46
N GLU A 51 -9.37 -8.31 31.93
CA GLU A 51 -9.12 -9.53 31.12
C GLU A 51 -10.06 -9.55 29.92
N ASP A 52 -11.35 -9.26 30.14
CA ASP A 52 -12.35 -9.14 29.09
C ASP A 52 -12.02 -7.97 28.14
N PHE A 53 -11.54 -6.84 28.65
CA PHE A 53 -11.11 -5.71 27.82
C PHE A 53 -9.91 -6.08 26.95
N VAL A 54 -8.84 -6.63 27.52
CA VAL A 54 -7.60 -7.01 26.81
C VAL A 54 -7.90 -8.04 25.73
N SER A 55 -8.72 -9.05 26.06
CA SER A 55 -9.13 -10.07 25.10
C SER A 55 -9.88 -9.46 23.90
N ASN A 56 -10.93 -8.67 24.16
CA ASN A 56 -11.69 -8.00 23.10
C ASN A 56 -10.86 -6.97 22.33
N TRP A 57 -9.93 -6.30 23.00
CA TRP A 57 -8.98 -5.37 22.38
C TRP A 57 -8.05 -6.08 21.41
N ARG A 58 -7.49 -7.23 21.82
CA ARG A 58 -6.63 -8.07 20.99
C ARG A 58 -7.38 -8.59 19.76
N ASP A 59 -8.62 -9.04 19.92
CA ASP A 59 -9.42 -9.55 18.82
C ASP A 59 -9.84 -8.43 17.86
N GLY A 60 -10.24 -7.27 18.40
CA GLY A 60 -10.58 -6.09 17.61
C GLY A 60 -9.40 -5.57 16.80
N ARG A 61 -8.20 -5.48 17.41
CA ARG A 61 -6.99 -5.04 16.70
C ARG A 61 -6.54 -6.03 15.63
N GLN A 62 -6.72 -7.34 15.84
CA GLN A 62 -6.37 -8.34 14.82
C GLN A 62 -7.18 -8.10 13.54
N ARG A 63 -8.49 -7.85 13.67
CA ARG A 63 -9.35 -7.55 12.52
C ARG A 63 -8.93 -6.29 11.78
N ILE A 64 -8.49 -5.27 12.52
CA ILE A 64 -7.98 -4.03 11.92
C ILE A 64 -6.65 -4.32 11.20
N ASP A 65 -5.71 -5.03 11.82
CA ASP A 65 -4.42 -5.42 11.22
C ASP A 65 -4.62 -6.17 9.89
N ASP A 66 -5.56 -7.12 9.86
CA ASP A 66 -5.90 -7.89 8.64
C ASP A 66 -6.45 -6.97 7.53
N GLN A 67 -7.35 -6.03 7.88
CA GLN A 67 -7.91 -5.07 6.92
C GLN A 67 -6.86 -4.11 6.36
N LEU A 68 -5.95 -3.63 7.21
CA LEU A 68 -4.86 -2.75 6.81
C LEU A 68 -3.86 -3.48 5.91
N THR A 69 -3.58 -4.75 6.20
CA THR A 69 -2.73 -5.60 5.35
C THR A 69 -3.35 -5.78 3.97
N ALA A 70 -4.64 -6.10 3.89
CA ALA A 70 -5.34 -6.22 2.62
C ALA A 70 -5.34 -4.91 1.83
N LEU A 71 -5.49 -3.76 2.51
CA LEU A 71 -5.45 -2.45 1.86
C LEU A 71 -4.06 -2.14 1.29
N LYS A 72 -3.00 -2.52 2.00
CA LYS A 72 -1.62 -2.42 1.50
C LYS A 72 -1.42 -3.29 0.26
N GLU A 73 -1.87 -4.55 0.27
CA GLU A 73 -1.76 -5.44 -0.89
C GLU A 73 -2.47 -4.88 -2.13
N ILE A 74 -3.63 -4.26 -1.96
CA ILE A 74 -4.35 -3.59 -3.05
C ILE A 74 -3.55 -2.39 -3.56
N ALA A 75 -2.96 -1.59 -2.66
CA ALA A 75 -2.12 -0.46 -3.06
C ALA A 75 -0.89 -0.92 -3.87
N ASP A 76 -0.20 -1.96 -3.39
CA ASP A 76 0.96 -2.54 -4.08
C ASP A 76 0.57 -3.06 -5.48
N MET A 77 -0.57 -3.74 -5.60
CA MET A 77 -1.10 -4.23 -6.87
C MET A 77 -1.41 -3.08 -7.85
N VAL A 78 -2.03 -2.01 -7.36
CA VAL A 78 -2.33 -0.83 -8.18
C VAL A 78 -1.03 -0.21 -8.72
N VAL A 79 0.01 -0.08 -7.88
CA VAL A 79 1.31 0.44 -8.31
C VAL A 79 1.96 -0.45 -9.36
N GLU A 80 1.90 -1.77 -9.19
CA GLU A 80 2.45 -2.73 -10.15
C GLU A 80 1.76 -2.63 -11.51
N GLU A 81 0.42 -2.63 -11.53
CA GLU A 81 -0.38 -2.52 -12.76
C GLU A 81 -0.11 -1.20 -13.49
N PHE A 82 -0.05 -0.07 -12.77
CA PHE A 82 0.27 1.21 -13.41
C PHE A 82 1.70 1.27 -13.95
N SER A 83 2.68 0.74 -13.21
CA SER A 83 4.06 0.66 -13.69
C SER A 83 4.21 -0.28 -14.89
N ALA A 84 3.35 -1.31 -15.00
CA ALA A 84 3.30 -2.17 -16.17
C ALA A 84 2.70 -1.45 -17.39
N LEU A 85 1.58 -0.73 -17.20
CA LEU A 85 0.96 0.08 -18.25
C LEU A 85 1.91 1.16 -18.78
N ASP A 86 2.63 1.86 -17.90
CA ASP A 86 3.60 2.88 -18.30
C ASP A 86 4.74 2.27 -19.15
N ARG A 87 5.29 1.13 -18.74
CA ARG A 87 6.32 0.41 -19.51
C ARG A 87 5.82 -0.07 -20.87
N GLU A 88 4.57 -0.52 -20.96
CA GLU A 88 3.96 -0.92 -22.23
C GLU A 88 3.80 0.29 -23.16
N TYR A 89 3.36 1.44 -22.63
CA TYR A 89 3.28 2.68 -23.39
C TYR A 89 4.65 3.16 -23.88
N GLU A 90 5.67 3.19 -23.02
CA GLU A 90 7.03 3.55 -23.42
C GLU A 90 7.56 2.63 -24.54
N ALA A 91 7.42 1.32 -24.39
CA ALA A 91 7.83 0.35 -25.40
C ALA A 91 7.07 0.53 -26.73
N SER A 92 5.79 0.89 -26.68
CA SER A 92 4.99 1.17 -27.89
C SER A 92 5.44 2.45 -28.61
N LEU A 93 5.89 3.46 -27.87
CA LEU A 93 6.42 4.71 -28.42
C LEU A 93 7.80 4.49 -29.04
N GLU A 94 8.66 3.70 -28.41
CA GLU A 94 9.96 3.30 -28.95
C GLU A 94 9.81 2.38 -30.18
N GLY A 95 8.86 1.45 -30.16
CA GLY A 95 8.58 0.55 -31.29
C GLY A 95 8.01 1.25 -32.53
N ASN A 96 7.42 2.44 -32.38
CA ASN A 96 6.99 3.29 -33.50
C ASN A 96 8.09 4.27 -33.98
N ALA A 97 9.27 4.30 -33.33
CA ALA A 97 10.38 5.19 -33.71
C ALA A 97 11.30 4.63 -34.81
N GLU A 98 11.12 3.38 -35.24
CA GLU A 98 11.74 2.88 -36.48
C GLU A 98 10.90 3.31 -37.69
N GLY A 99 11.17 4.52 -38.17
CA GLY A 99 10.63 5.04 -39.43
C GLY A 99 11.00 4.14 -40.64
N PRO A 100 10.19 4.18 -41.71
CA PRO A 100 10.39 3.30 -42.87
C PRO A 100 11.78 3.52 -43.50
N PRO A 101 12.43 2.46 -44.02
CA PRO A 101 13.73 2.60 -44.66
C PRO A 101 13.64 3.57 -45.83
N ALA A 102 14.61 4.49 -45.92
CA ALA A 102 14.70 5.48 -46.99
C ALA A 102 14.62 4.79 -48.37
N PRO A 103 13.83 5.34 -49.32
CA PRO A 103 13.72 4.74 -50.65
C PRO A 103 15.08 4.82 -51.33
N GLY A 104 15.60 3.64 -51.71
CA GLY A 104 16.88 3.51 -52.40
C GLY A 104 16.87 4.30 -53.71
N GLY A 105 17.94 5.06 -53.94
CA GLY A 105 18.12 5.84 -55.14
C GLY A 105 18.15 4.97 -56.39
N GLU A 106 17.21 5.22 -57.30
CA GLU A 106 17.22 4.72 -58.66
C GLU A 106 18.47 5.24 -59.39
N GLN A 107 19.40 4.35 -59.72
CA GLN A 107 20.40 4.61 -60.74
C GLN A 107 19.87 4.11 -62.08
N THR A 108 19.45 5.04 -62.93
CA THR A 108 19.13 4.80 -64.33
C THR A 108 20.42 4.57 -65.13
N PRO A 109 20.58 3.49 -65.89
CA PRO A 109 21.68 3.39 -66.84
C PRO A 109 21.29 4.03 -68.18
N ILE A 110 22.22 4.80 -68.73
CA ILE A 110 22.27 5.24 -70.14
C ILE A 110 23.08 4.22 -70.93
#